data_AF-A0A7W0XDA9-F1
#
_entry.id   AF-A0A7W0XDA9-F1
#
_cell.length_a   1.000
_cell.length_b   1.000
_cell.length_c   1.000
_cell.angle_alpha   90.00
_cell.angle_beta   90.00
_cell.angle_gamma   90.00
#
_symmetry.space_group_name_H-M   'P 1'
#
loop_
_entity.id
_entity.type
_entity.pdbx_description
1 polymer ?
#
loop_
_entity_poly.entity_id
_entity_poly.type
_entity_poly.pdbx_seq_one_letter_code
_entity_poly.pdbx_strand_id
1 'polypeptide(L)'
;MTQKTGTTVVADQKDSSQTNYPLEIHRRAIAIDMHADTTQRLLDEQIDISLRLPDGHFDNVRAIDGGLDAQFFSIWVEPELFGGGGVGAVKRGRSDCRGAGSP
;
A
#
# COMPACT_ATOMS: atom_id res chain seq x y z
N MET A 1 -17.43 55.81 34.22
CA MET A 1 -16.40 54.75 34.13
C MET A 1 -17.09 53.44 33.85
N THR A 2 -17.14 52.98 32.60
CA THR A 2 -17.52 51.60 32.28
C THR A 2 -16.74 51.20 31.02
N GLN A 3 -15.60 50.55 31.21
CA GLN A 3 -14.86 49.95 30.10
C GLN A 3 -15.53 48.62 29.76
N LYS A 4 -16.01 48.47 28.52
CA LYS A 4 -16.35 47.15 27.96
C LYS A 4 -15.05 46.42 27.65
N THR A 5 -14.75 45.37 28.40
CA THR A 5 -13.67 44.43 28.09
C THR A 5 -14.06 43.63 26.85
N GLY A 6 -13.52 44.02 25.70
CA GLY A 6 -13.54 43.21 24.50
C GLY A 6 -12.52 42.08 24.67
N THR A 7 -12.99 40.86 24.84
CA THR A 7 -12.16 39.65 24.74
C THR A 7 -11.69 39.55 23.29
N THR A 8 -10.44 39.93 23.02
CA THR A 8 -9.79 39.63 21.74
C THR A 8 -9.49 38.14 21.72
N VAL A 9 -10.29 37.40 20.97
CA VAL A 9 -9.93 36.03 20.56
C VAL A 9 -8.72 36.13 19.65
N VAL A 10 -7.54 35.77 20.15
CA VAL A 10 -6.36 35.54 19.31
C VAL A 10 -6.62 34.29 18.49
N ALA A 11 -6.92 34.46 17.22
CA ALA A 11 -6.99 33.36 16.27
C ALA A 11 -5.59 32.76 16.14
N ASP A 12 -5.47 31.48 16.51
CA ASP A 12 -4.27 30.67 16.32
C ASP A 12 -3.87 30.68 14.84
N GLN A 13 -2.83 31.44 14.51
CA GLN A 13 -2.28 31.48 13.16
C GLN A 13 -1.42 30.24 12.99
N LYS A 14 -2.04 29.13 12.56
CA LYS A 14 -1.31 27.92 12.20
C LYS A 14 -0.44 28.23 10.98
N ASP A 15 0.87 28.35 11.20
CA ASP A 15 1.87 28.67 10.18
C ASP A 15 1.73 27.72 8.98
N SER A 16 1.32 28.27 7.84
CA SER A 16 1.08 27.55 6.59
C SER A 16 2.37 27.01 5.96
N SER A 17 3.54 27.39 6.48
CA SER A 17 4.87 26.99 5.99
C SER A 17 5.23 25.51 6.20
N GLN A 18 4.56 24.80 7.13
CA GLN A 18 4.91 23.43 7.52
C GLN A 18 3.99 22.34 6.95
N THR A 19 3.09 22.68 6.03
CA THR A 19 1.97 21.78 5.67
C THR A 19 2.29 20.73 4.58
N ASN A 20 3.47 20.79 3.95
CA ASN A 20 3.82 19.87 2.84
C ASN A 20 5.20 19.20 2.93
N TYR A 21 5.96 19.43 4.01
CA TYR A 21 7.33 18.91 4.13
C TYR A 21 7.43 17.37 4.06
N PRO A 22 6.55 16.58 4.72
CA PRO A 22 6.60 15.13 4.61
C PRO A 22 6.30 14.61 3.19
N LEU A 23 5.32 15.22 2.51
CA LEU A 23 4.96 14.84 1.14
C LEU A 23 6.10 15.17 0.17
N GLU A 24 6.75 16.32 0.35
CA GLU A 24 7.89 16.72 -0.47
C GLU A 24 9.08 15.77 -0.31
N ILE A 25 9.40 15.36 0.92
CA ILE A 25 10.44 14.35 1.16
C ILE A 25 10.06 13.03 0.51
N HIS A 26 8.82 12.57 0.73
CA HIS A 26 8.33 11.30 0.18
C HIS A 26 8.46 11.26 -1.34
N ARG A 27 8.04 12.32 -2.04
CA ARG A 27 8.13 12.41 -3.50
C ARG A 27 9.56 12.50 -4.04
N ARG A 28 10.55 12.82 -3.20
CA ARG A 28 11.98 12.84 -3.56
C ARG A 28 12.72 11.57 -3.16
N ALA A 29 12.16 10.76 -2.27
CA ALA A 29 12.76 9.53 -1.80
C ALA A 29 12.50 8.38 -2.80
N ILE A 30 13.30 7.31 -2.68
CA ILE A 30 12.97 6.02 -3.30
C ILE A 30 12.21 5.22 -2.24
N ALA A 31 10.93 4.97 -2.48
CA ALA A 31 10.07 4.21 -1.60
C ALA A 31 9.97 2.75 -2.07
N ILE A 32 10.40 1.83 -1.21
CA ILE A 32 10.37 0.39 -1.46
C ILE A 32 9.57 -0.27 -0.36
N ASP A 33 8.45 -0.90 -0.72
CA ASP A 33 7.70 -1.74 0.19
C ASP A 33 8.22 -3.18 0.10
N MET A 34 8.49 -3.77 1.26
CA MET A 34 9.10 -5.10 1.38
C MET A 34 8.08 -6.24 1.50
N HIS A 35 6.79 -5.96 1.64
CA HIS A 35 5.80 -7.03 1.85
C HIS A 35 4.37 -6.64 1.45
N ALA A 36 3.82 -7.36 0.47
CA ALA A 36 2.40 -7.31 0.14
C ALA A 36 1.88 -8.69 -0.28
N ASP A 37 0.74 -9.10 0.29
CA ASP A 37 0.08 -10.39 0.00
C ASP A 37 -0.88 -10.34 -1.21
N THR A 38 -0.67 -9.37 -2.11
CA THR A 38 -1.54 -9.15 -3.28
C THR A 38 -1.46 -10.29 -4.32
N THR A 39 -0.34 -11.02 -4.34
CA THR A 39 -0.10 -12.17 -5.22
C THR A 39 -1.13 -13.28 -5.06
N GLN A 40 -1.66 -13.50 -3.86
CA GLN A 40 -2.69 -14.51 -3.63
C GLN A 40 -3.96 -14.17 -4.42
N ARG A 41 -4.38 -12.89 -4.42
CA ARG A 41 -5.53 -12.44 -5.22
C ARG A 41 -5.25 -12.53 -6.71
N LEU A 42 -4.04 -12.18 -7.15
CA LEU A 42 -3.63 -12.35 -8.55
C LEU A 42 -3.80 -13.80 -9.00
N LEU A 43 -3.43 -14.77 -8.16
CA LEU A 43 -3.53 -16.18 -8.51
C LEU A 43 -4.96 -16.74 -8.39
N ASP A 44 -5.65 -16.45 -7.30
CA ASP A 44 -6.92 -17.10 -6.97
C ASP A 44 -8.12 -16.39 -7.62
N GLU A 45 -8.09 -15.07 -7.65
CA GLU A 45 -9.17 -14.23 -8.20
C GLU A 45 -8.89 -13.77 -9.65
N GLN A 46 -7.68 -14.01 -10.17
CA GLN A 46 -7.26 -13.60 -11.53
C GLN A 46 -7.44 -12.10 -11.78
N ILE A 47 -7.23 -11.28 -10.75
CA ILE A 47 -7.36 -9.82 -10.84
C ILE A 47 -6.24 -9.23 -11.70
N ASP A 48 -6.54 -8.16 -12.43
CA ASP A 48 -5.52 -7.39 -13.13
C ASP A 48 -5.07 -6.21 -12.26
N ILE A 49 -3.96 -6.38 -11.54
CA ILE A 49 -3.37 -5.32 -10.70
C ILE A 49 -2.76 -4.17 -11.52
N SER A 50 -2.75 -4.27 -12.85
CA SER A 50 -2.33 -3.18 -13.73
C SER A 50 -3.42 -2.10 -13.92
N LEU A 51 -4.60 -2.32 -13.36
CA LEU A 51 -5.74 -1.43 -13.40
C LEU A 51 -6.13 -1.00 -11.98
N ARG A 52 -6.86 0.12 -11.87
CA ARG A 52 -7.44 0.55 -10.60
C ARG A 52 -8.52 -0.45 -10.17
N LEU A 53 -8.32 -1.10 -9.03
CA LEU A 53 -9.25 -2.10 -8.52
C LEU A 53 -10.36 -1.44 -7.68
N PRO A 54 -11.61 -1.95 -7.75
CA PRO A 54 -12.73 -1.44 -6.95
C PRO A 54 -12.54 -1.70 -5.45
N ASP A 55 -11.72 -2.68 -5.09
CA ASP A 55 -11.42 -3.09 -3.72
C ASP A 55 -9.90 -3.34 -3.54
N GLY A 56 -9.54 -3.89 -2.37
CA GLY A 56 -8.14 -4.14 -2.00
C GLY A 56 -7.35 -2.88 -1.65
N HIS A 57 -6.11 -3.09 -1.20
CA HIS A 57 -5.20 -2.03 -0.78
C HIS A 57 -4.11 -1.72 -1.79
N PHE A 58 -3.85 -2.64 -2.73
CA PHE A 58 -2.79 -2.51 -3.72
C PHE A 58 -3.34 -2.68 -5.13
N ASP A 59 -2.98 -1.73 -5.98
CA ASP A 59 -2.95 -1.84 -7.45
C ASP A 59 -1.87 -0.89 -7.97
N ASN A 60 -1.42 -1.08 -9.20
CA ASN A 60 -0.35 -0.25 -9.78
C ASN A 60 -0.72 1.23 -9.86
N VAL A 61 -2.00 1.56 -10.07
CA VAL A 61 -2.48 2.94 -10.17
C VAL A 61 -2.31 3.62 -8.81
N ARG A 62 -2.75 2.97 -7.72
CA ARG A 62 -2.54 3.43 -6.34
C ARG A 62 -1.05 3.51 -5.99
N ALA A 63 -0.22 2.57 -6.45
CA ALA A 63 1.22 2.59 -6.21
C ALA A 63 1.88 3.82 -6.86
N ILE A 64 1.56 4.11 -8.12
CA ILE A 64 2.04 5.30 -8.84
C ILE A 64 1.51 6.58 -8.19
N ASP A 65 0.19 6.65 -7.92
CA ASP A 65 -0.43 7.80 -7.26
C ASP A 65 0.21 8.08 -5.89
N GLY A 66 0.49 7.00 -5.13
CA GLY A 66 1.11 7.03 -3.81
C GLY A 66 2.61 7.32 -3.83
N GLY A 67 3.28 7.22 -4.98
CA GLY A 67 4.74 7.41 -5.10
C GLY A 67 5.54 6.23 -4.55
N LEU A 68 5.10 5.00 -4.81
CA LEU A 68 5.84 3.78 -4.52
C LEU A 68 6.65 3.36 -5.75
N ASP A 69 7.97 3.23 -5.60
CA ASP A 69 8.87 2.92 -6.71
C ASP A 69 9.04 1.40 -6.94
N ALA A 70 8.99 0.62 -5.86
CA ALA A 70 9.10 -0.83 -5.94
C ALA A 70 8.31 -1.54 -4.83
N GLN A 71 7.79 -2.72 -5.17
CA GLN A 71 7.09 -3.63 -4.25
C GLN A 71 7.74 -5.01 -4.32
N PHE A 72 8.11 -5.55 -3.15
CA PHE A 72 8.35 -6.96 -2.98
C PHE A 72 7.03 -7.65 -2.62
N PHE A 73 6.57 -8.54 -3.49
CA PHE A 73 5.38 -9.32 -3.21
C PHE A 73 5.73 -10.56 -2.40
N SER A 74 4.88 -10.86 -1.42
CA SER A 74 4.98 -12.04 -0.59
C SER A 74 4.65 -13.29 -1.40
N ILE A 75 5.42 -14.36 -1.18
CA ILE A 75 5.09 -15.71 -1.65
C ILE A 75 4.80 -16.52 -0.39
N TRP A 76 3.61 -16.31 0.13
CA TRP A 76 3.14 -17.00 1.32
C TRP A 76 2.22 -18.15 0.94
N VAL A 77 2.41 -19.27 1.63
CA VAL A 77 1.68 -20.51 1.38
C VAL A 77 1.17 -21.03 2.70
N GLU A 78 -0.16 -21.09 2.85
CA GLU A 78 -0.81 -21.61 4.05
C GLU A 78 -0.38 -23.06 4.34
N PRO A 79 0.43 -23.30 5.39
CA PRO A 79 0.99 -24.61 5.66
C PRO A 79 -0.08 -25.68 5.89
N GLU A 80 -1.20 -25.35 6.52
CA GLU A 80 -2.24 -26.34 6.82
C GLU A 80 -3.00 -26.81 5.57
N LEU A 81 -3.18 -25.92 4.59
CA LEU A 81 -3.86 -26.23 3.33
C LEU A 81 -2.96 -26.95 2.32
N PHE A 82 -1.64 -26.71 2.37
CA PHE A 82 -0.70 -27.18 1.35
C PHE A 82 0.34 -28.19 1.86
N GLY A 83 0.04 -28.91 2.94
CA GLY A 83 0.81 -30.07 3.39
C GLY A 83 2.09 -29.73 4.16
N GLY A 84 2.04 -28.70 5.00
CA GLY A 84 3.04 -28.40 6.04
C GLY A 84 4.45 -28.10 5.52
N GLY A 85 4.60 -27.62 4.29
CA GLY A 85 5.90 -27.42 3.63
C GLY A 85 6.30 -28.54 2.67
N GLY A 86 5.43 -29.53 2.43
CA GLY A 86 5.64 -30.59 1.46
C GLY A 86 5.50 -30.15 0.00
N VAL A 87 5.39 -31.13 -0.91
CA VAL A 87 5.34 -30.87 -2.37
C VAL A 87 4.17 -29.96 -2.77
N GLY A 88 3.05 -30.01 -2.03
CA GLY A 88 1.91 -29.11 -2.23
C GLY A 88 2.30 -27.64 -2.02
N ALA A 89 3.02 -27.35 -0.93
CA ALA A 89 3.44 -26.01 -0.59
C ALA A 89 4.44 -25.44 -1.60
N VAL A 90 5.40 -26.26 -2.04
CA VAL A 90 6.36 -25.87 -3.10
C VAL A 90 5.65 -25.57 -4.42
N LYS A 91 4.67 -26.41 -4.80
CA LYS A 91 3.88 -26.17 -6.02
C LYS A 91 3.08 -24.87 -5.91
N ARG A 92 2.51 -24.57 -4.74
CA ARG A 92 1.73 -23.34 -4.52
C ARG A 92 2.63 -22.11 -4.63
N GLY A 93 3.71 -22.04 -3.87
CA GLY A 93 4.61 -20.88 -3.93
C GLY A 93 5.21 -20.67 -5.32
N ARG A 94 5.49 -21.75 -6.05
CA ARG A 94 5.92 -21.69 -7.45
C ARG A 94 4.84 -21.07 -8.36
N SER A 95 3.56 -21.28 -8.09
CA SER A 95 2.46 -20.66 -8.83
C SER A 95 2.30 -19.18 -8.47
N ASP A 96 2.41 -18.82 -7.20
CA ASP A 96 2.38 -17.41 -6.76
C ASP A 96 3.49 -16.60 -7.45
N CYS A 97 4.70 -17.17 -7.61
CA CYS A 97 5.81 -16.52 -8.32
C CYS A 97 5.53 -16.28 -9.82
N ARG A 98 4.71 -17.12 -10.46
CA ARG A 98 4.42 -16.99 -11.90
C ARG A 98 3.23 -16.08 -12.20
N GLY A 99 2.41 -15.77 -11.20
CA GLY A 99 1.11 -15.13 -11.40
C GLY A 99 0.09 -16.07 -12.07
N ALA A 100 -1.20 -15.69 -12.04
CA ALA A 100 -2.23 -16.37 -12.83
C ALA A 100 -1.98 -16.11 -14.32
N GLY A 101 -1.21 -17.00 -14.95
CA GLY A 101 -0.85 -16.92 -16.36
C GLY A 101 -0.64 -18.31 -16.96
N SER A 102 -1.75 -19.03 -17.12
CA SER A 102 -2.07 -20.05 -18.15
C SER A 102 -1.24 -21.35 -18.25
N PRO A 103 -1.81 -22.46 -18.80
CA PRO A 103 -1.17 -23.78 -18.91
C PRO A 103 0.18 -23.79 -19.63
#